data_AF-A0AAN8K7W8-F1
#
_entry.id   AF-A0AAN8K7W8-F1
#
_cell.length_a   1.000
_cell.length_b   1.000
_cell.length_c   1.000
_cell.angle_alpha   90.00
_cell.angle_beta   90.00
_cell.angle_gamma   90.00
#
_symmetry.space_group_name_H-M   'P 1'
#
loop_
_entity.id
_entity.type
_entity.pdbx_description
1 polymer ?
#
loop_
_entity_poly.entity_id
_entity_poly.type
_entity_poly.pdbx_seq_one_letter_code
_entity_poly.pdbx_strand_id
1 'polypeptide(L)'
;MTTQNDTPIQIIPNKKSRVISDINTEEEESMVEWLKEHPLLYNKKLSSNKDKGKKDSLWSEQATLLGKDVSNIMVWYQSIRTRYGRLSKKKSGSGAGELTDRDNWILEKFDFLKGHIHEVRSRTAVSISDIYIYIYILHMHNIL
;
A
#
# COMPACT_ATOMS: atom_id res chain seq x y z
N MET A 1 34.85 -22.85 -43.40
CA MET A 1 35.22 -22.42 -42.04
C MET A 1 34.22 -21.38 -41.60
N THR A 2 33.22 -21.78 -40.83
CA THR A 2 32.10 -20.96 -40.35
C THR A 2 32.49 -20.32 -39.03
N THR A 3 32.63 -18.99 -38.99
CA THR A 3 32.79 -18.24 -37.75
C THR A 3 31.41 -17.95 -37.17
N GLN A 4 31.14 -18.49 -35.99
CA GLN A 4 30.01 -18.15 -35.14
C GLN A 4 30.19 -16.72 -34.65
N ASN A 5 29.23 -15.84 -34.97
CA ASN A 5 29.14 -14.51 -34.37
C ASN A 5 28.05 -14.55 -33.31
N ASP A 6 28.48 -14.71 -32.06
CA ASP A 6 27.66 -14.55 -30.87
C ASP A 6 27.05 -13.15 -30.86
N THR A 7 25.72 -13.08 -30.96
CA THR A 7 24.98 -11.84 -30.80
C THR A 7 24.71 -11.63 -29.30
N PRO A 8 25.08 -10.48 -28.71
CA PRO A 8 24.83 -10.22 -27.29
C PRO A 8 23.33 -10.16 -27.02
N ILE A 9 22.82 -11.03 -26.15
CA ILE A 9 21.46 -10.96 -25.63
C ILE A 9 21.35 -9.67 -24.81
N GLN A 10 20.65 -8.68 -25.36
CA GLN A 10 20.29 -7.47 -24.64
C GLN A 10 19.27 -7.84 -23.56
N ILE A 11 19.71 -7.91 -22.30
CA ILE A 11 18.82 -8.07 -21.14
C ILE A 11 18.02 -6.77 -20.99
N ILE A 12 16.83 -6.72 -21.60
CA ILE A 12 15.90 -5.61 -21.38
C ILE A 12 15.39 -5.73 -19.94
N PRO A 13 15.56 -4.71 -19.08
CA PRO A 13 15.06 -4.76 -17.72
C PRO A 13 13.54 -4.89 -17.74
N ASN A 14 13.03 -5.98 -17.16
CA ASN A 14 11.61 -6.28 -17.04
C ASN A 14 10.88 -5.11 -16.33
N LYS A 15 10.17 -4.29 -17.11
CA LYS A 15 9.35 -3.19 -16.62
C LYS A 15 8.13 -3.80 -15.91
N LYS A 16 8.26 -4.08 -14.61
CA LYS A 16 7.17 -4.57 -13.74
C LYS A 16 5.88 -3.80 -14.05
N SER A 17 4.83 -4.52 -14.45
CA SER A 17 3.49 -3.95 -14.61
C SER A 17 3.06 -3.35 -13.28
N ARG A 18 2.68 -2.07 -13.28
CA ARG A 18 2.16 -1.40 -12.09
C ARG A 18 0.80 -2.04 -11.79
N VAL A 19 0.66 -2.71 -10.66
CA VAL A 19 -0.65 -3.20 -10.20
C VAL A 19 -1.53 -1.96 -9.99
N ILE A 20 -2.63 -1.87 -10.74
CA ILE A 20 -3.64 -0.82 -10.63
C ILE A 20 -4.80 -1.42 -9.86
N SER A 21 -5.25 -0.72 -8.81
CA SER A 21 -6.40 -1.18 -8.03
C SER A 21 -7.71 -0.95 -8.77
N ASP A 22 -8.58 -1.96 -8.85
CA ASP A 22 -9.88 -1.90 -9.53
C ASP A 22 -11.09 -1.87 -8.57
N ILE A 23 -10.92 -1.23 -7.40
CA ILE A 23 -11.97 -1.07 -6.39
C ILE A 23 -12.94 0.04 -6.78
N ASN A 24 -14.24 -0.24 -6.76
CA ASN A 24 -15.31 0.73 -7.03
C ASN A 24 -15.77 1.46 -5.75
N THR A 25 -16.56 2.52 -5.88
CA THR A 25 -16.98 3.36 -4.74
C THR A 25 -17.74 2.61 -3.64
N GLU A 26 -18.59 1.64 -3.98
CA GLU A 26 -19.35 0.86 -2.98
C GLU A 26 -18.43 -0.10 -2.21
N GLU A 27 -17.51 -0.74 -2.93
CA GLU A 27 -16.45 -1.58 -2.34
C GLU A 27 -15.52 -0.73 -1.46
N GLU A 28 -15.21 0.51 -1.85
CA GLU A 28 -14.41 1.43 -1.04
C GLU A 28 -15.09 1.75 0.31
N GLU A 29 -16.40 2.00 0.32
CA GLU A 29 -17.17 2.25 1.54
C GLU A 29 -17.20 1.00 2.44
N SER A 30 -17.43 -0.18 1.85
CA SER A 30 -17.36 -1.46 2.57
C SER A 30 -15.97 -1.69 3.19
N MET A 31 -14.91 -1.41 2.43
CA MET A 31 -13.53 -1.51 2.90
C MET A 31 -13.21 -0.52 4.02
N VAL A 32 -13.75 0.69 3.97
CA VAL A 32 -13.59 1.68 5.04
C VAL A 32 -14.16 1.16 6.35
N GLU A 33 -15.38 0.61 6.32
CA GLU A 33 -16.03 0.11 7.54
C GLU A 33 -15.30 -1.10 8.10
N TRP A 34 -14.97 -2.07 7.24
CA TRP A 34 -14.15 -3.21 7.62
C TRP A 34 -12.80 -2.81 8.23
N LEU A 35 -12.13 -1.80 7.68
CA LEU A 35 -10.88 -1.29 8.24
C LEU A 35 -11.08 -0.76 9.65
N LYS A 36 -12.15 0.00 9.93
CA LYS A 36 -12.43 0.54 11.26
C LYS A 36 -12.63 -0.57 12.29
N GLU A 37 -13.31 -1.66 11.91
CA GLU A 37 -13.54 -2.84 12.74
C GLU A 37 -12.26 -3.64 13.05
N HIS A 38 -11.22 -3.50 12.20
CA HIS A 38 -9.96 -4.22 12.34
C HIS A 38 -8.75 -3.30 12.64
N PRO A 39 -8.68 -2.65 13.83
CA PRO A 39 -7.56 -1.79 14.22
C PRO A 39 -6.18 -2.44 14.13
N LEU A 40 -6.10 -3.76 14.24
CA LEU A 40 -4.86 -4.53 14.09
C LEU A 40 -4.15 -4.29 12.74
N LEU A 41 -4.86 -3.82 11.71
CA LEU A 41 -4.29 -3.55 10.39
C LEU A 41 -3.44 -2.27 10.37
N TYR A 42 -3.82 -1.25 11.14
CA TYR A 42 -3.19 0.08 11.11
C TYR A 42 -2.60 0.54 12.46
N ASN A 43 -3.11 0.05 13.58
CA ASN A 43 -2.69 0.48 14.90
C ASN A 43 -1.47 -0.30 15.39
N LYS A 44 -0.29 0.29 15.19
CA LYS A 44 1.01 -0.27 15.61
C LYS A 44 1.20 -0.40 17.14
N LYS A 45 0.34 0.25 17.94
CA LYS A 45 0.42 0.16 19.41
C LYS A 45 -0.20 -1.13 19.95
N LEU A 46 -1.01 -1.83 19.16
CA LEU A 46 -1.57 -3.12 19.54
C LEU A 46 -0.50 -4.21 19.46
N SER A 47 -0.37 -5.02 20.51
CA SER A 47 0.51 -6.19 20.50
C SER A 47 0.17 -7.14 19.35
N SER A 48 -1.13 -7.30 19.06
CA SER A 48 -1.66 -8.12 17.95
C SER A 48 -1.30 -7.59 16.56
N ASN A 49 -0.83 -6.34 16.40
CA ASN A 49 -0.33 -5.85 15.11
C ASN A 49 0.95 -6.59 14.66
N LYS A 50 1.67 -7.21 15.62
CA LYS A 50 2.88 -8.01 15.35
C LYS A 50 2.54 -9.40 14.81
N ASP A 51 1.29 -9.84 14.93
CA ASP A 51 0.83 -11.14 14.45
C ASP A 51 0.56 -11.06 12.95
N LYS A 52 1.62 -11.31 12.16
CA LYS A 52 1.58 -11.23 10.70
C LYS A 52 0.57 -12.23 10.11
N GLY A 53 0.50 -13.45 10.65
CA GLY A 53 -0.41 -14.49 10.17
C GLY A 53 -1.86 -14.03 10.24
N LYS A 54 -2.29 -13.46 11.37
CA LYS A 54 -3.66 -12.94 11.51
C LYS A 54 -3.99 -11.82 10.53
N LYS A 55 -3.03 -10.93 10.25
CA LYS A 55 -3.23 -9.84 9.29
C LYS A 55 -3.39 -10.38 7.88
N ASP A 56 -2.53 -11.30 7.48
CA ASP A 56 -2.56 -11.90 6.15
C ASP A 56 -3.87 -12.68 5.95
N SER A 57 -4.33 -13.43 6.96
CA SER A 57 -5.64 -14.09 6.94
C SER A 57 -6.80 -13.11 6.79
N LEU A 58 -6.82 -12.00 7.52
CA LEU A 58 -7.87 -10.99 7.44
C LEU A 58 -7.94 -10.32 6.06
N TRP A 59 -6.78 -10.00 5.47
CA TRP A 59 -6.74 -9.50 4.10
C TRP A 59 -7.26 -10.53 3.10
N SER A 60 -6.89 -11.80 3.26
CA SER A 60 -7.35 -12.88 2.40
C SER A 60 -8.87 -13.09 2.48
N GLU A 61 -9.42 -13.06 3.68
CA GLU A 61 -10.86 -13.18 3.91
C GLU A 61 -11.62 -12.02 3.26
N GLN A 62 -11.17 -10.79 3.50
CA GLN A 62 -11.81 -9.61 2.92
C GLN A 62 -11.71 -9.58 1.39
N ALA A 63 -10.57 -9.97 0.82
CA ALA A 63 -10.40 -10.10 -0.62
C ALA A 63 -11.36 -11.12 -1.21
N THR A 64 -11.54 -12.26 -0.53
CA THR A 64 -12.49 -13.31 -0.93
C THR A 64 -13.93 -12.81 -0.90
N LEU A 65 -14.31 -12.07 0.15
CA LEU A 65 -15.64 -11.46 0.27
C LEU A 65 -15.94 -10.46 -0.86
N LEU A 66 -14.93 -9.72 -1.31
CA LEU A 66 -15.05 -8.78 -2.43
C LEU A 66 -14.86 -9.42 -3.80
N GLY A 67 -14.51 -10.71 -3.87
CA GLY A 67 -14.16 -11.37 -5.13
C GLY A 67 -12.93 -10.76 -5.83
N LYS A 68 -12.01 -10.17 -5.05
CA LYS A 68 -10.81 -9.48 -5.54
C LYS A 68 -9.54 -10.21 -5.12
N ASP A 69 -8.43 -9.87 -5.77
CA ASP A 69 -7.11 -10.32 -5.33
C ASP A 69 -6.64 -9.55 -4.08
N VAL A 70 -5.90 -10.23 -3.20
CA VAL A 70 -5.36 -9.62 -1.99
C VAL A 70 -4.42 -8.46 -2.30
N SER A 71 -3.57 -8.61 -3.32
CA SER A 71 -2.65 -7.54 -3.76
C SER A 71 -3.43 -6.32 -4.23
N ASN A 72 -4.54 -6.53 -4.95
CA ASN A 72 -5.38 -5.46 -5.45
C ASN A 72 -5.94 -4.58 -4.31
N ILE A 73 -6.49 -5.20 -3.26
CA ILE A 73 -7.04 -4.46 -2.12
C ILE A 73 -5.96 -3.84 -1.23
N MET A 74 -4.80 -4.50 -1.11
CA MET A 74 -3.66 -3.95 -0.37
C MET A 74 -3.05 -2.75 -1.09
N VAL A 75 -2.95 -2.77 -2.42
CA VAL A 75 -2.45 -1.64 -3.23
C VAL A 75 -3.38 -0.44 -3.09
N TRP A 76 -4.70 -0.66 -3.17
CA TRP A 76 -5.67 0.39 -2.91
C TRP A 76 -5.48 1.02 -1.53
N TYR A 77 -5.43 0.18 -0.48
CA TYR A 77 -5.28 0.65 0.89
C TYR A 77 -3.98 1.46 1.09
N GLN A 78 -2.87 1.00 0.52
CA GLN A 78 -1.59 1.71 0.58
C GLN A 78 -1.66 3.07 -0.13
N SER A 79 -2.31 3.13 -1.29
CA SER A 79 -2.52 4.37 -2.05
C SER A 79 -3.32 5.39 -1.23
N ILE A 80 -4.46 4.97 -0.67
CA ILE A 80 -5.33 5.83 0.14
C ILE A 80 -4.62 6.28 1.41
N ARG A 81 -3.97 5.38 2.15
CA ARG A 81 -3.22 5.73 3.36
C ARG A 81 -2.09 6.73 3.07
N THR A 82 -1.40 6.58 1.94
CA THR A 82 -0.37 7.53 1.51
C THR A 82 -0.98 8.89 1.19
N ARG A 83 -2.12 8.91 0.48
CA ARG A 83 -2.84 10.15 0.15
C ARG A 83 -3.36 10.84 1.40
N TYR A 84 -4.02 10.13 2.31
CA TYR A 84 -4.46 10.65 3.62
C TYR A 84 -3.27 11.22 4.41
N GLY A 85 -2.15 10.51 4.49
CA GLY A 85 -0.95 11.00 5.18
C GLY A 85 -0.35 12.27 4.57
N ARG A 86 -0.58 12.54 3.28
CA ARG A 86 -0.20 13.80 2.63
C ARG A 86 -1.22 14.92 2.89
N LEU A 87 -2.51 14.59 2.86
CA LEU A 87 -3.61 15.54 3.07
C LEU A 87 -3.73 16.00 4.53
N SER A 88 -3.53 15.09 5.48
CA SER A 88 -3.56 15.39 6.92
C SER A 88 -2.43 16.30 7.39
N LYS A 89 -1.38 16.47 6.60
CA LYS A 89 -0.33 17.45 6.87
C LYS A 89 -0.86 18.85 6.60
N LYS A 90 -0.92 19.68 7.64
CA LYS A 90 -1.27 21.09 7.54
C LYS A 90 -0.27 21.80 6.63
N LYS A 91 -0.68 22.18 5.43
CA LYS A 91 0.09 23.10 4.59
C LYS A 91 -0.09 24.51 5.14
N SER A 92 0.92 25.02 5.82
CA SER A 92 1.00 26.44 6.19
C SER A 92 1.56 27.24 5.00
N GLY A 93 0.87 28.31 4.59
CA GLY A 93 1.30 29.24 3.53
C GLY A 93 0.52 29.13 2.21
N SER A 94 0.93 29.92 1.21
CA SER A 94 0.25 30.09 -0.09
C SER A 94 0.22 28.85 -1.01
N GLY A 95 0.64 27.68 -0.52
CA GLY A 95 0.66 26.40 -1.24
C GLY A 95 -0.47 25.43 -0.87
N ALA A 96 -1.40 25.85 -0.03
CA ALA A 96 -2.64 25.13 0.23
C ALA A 96 -3.58 25.28 -0.97
N GLY A 97 -3.36 24.44 -2.00
CA GLY A 97 -4.33 24.30 -3.08
C GLY A 97 -5.67 23.80 -2.56
N GLU A 98 -6.74 24.08 -3.32
CA GLU A 98 -8.10 23.63 -2.99
C GLU A 98 -8.16 22.10 -2.91
N LEU A 99 -8.86 21.59 -1.90
CA LEU A 99 -9.10 20.16 -1.74
C LEU A 99 -10.18 19.72 -2.72
N THR A 100 -9.92 18.62 -3.44
CA THR A 100 -10.93 18.00 -4.29
C THR A 100 -11.96 17.25 -3.45
N ASP A 101 -13.15 16.97 -4.00
CA ASP A 101 -14.18 16.15 -3.33
C ASP A 101 -13.63 14.79 -2.87
N ARG A 102 -12.74 14.20 -3.69
CA ARG A 102 -12.06 12.95 -3.36
C ARG A 102 -11.11 13.11 -2.17
N ASP A 103 -10.42 14.24 -2.05
CA ASP A 103 -9.55 14.52 -0.90
C ASP A 103 -10.37 14.70 0.38
N ASN A 104 -11.50 15.41 0.30
CA ASN A 104 -12.44 15.59 1.41
C ASN A 104 -12.99 14.24 1.88
N TRP A 105 -13.44 13.39 0.95
CA TRP A 105 -13.89 12.04 1.29
C TRP A 105 -12.80 11.23 1.99
N ILE A 106 -11.55 11.31 1.53
CA ILE A 106 -10.43 10.58 2.15
C ILE A 106 -10.18 11.10 3.56
N LEU A 107 -10.16 12.42 3.76
CA LEU A 107 -9.96 13.03 5.07
C LEU A 107 -11.06 12.63 6.05
N GLU A 108 -12.32 12.62 5.59
CA GLU A 108 -13.47 12.25 6.40
C GLU A 108 -13.47 10.75 6.75
N LYS A 109 -13.39 9.87 5.74
CA LYS A 109 -13.56 8.43 5.92
C LYS A 109 -12.37 7.77 6.61
N PHE A 110 -11.17 8.31 6.43
CA PHE A 110 -9.94 7.78 7.02
C PHE A 110 -9.44 8.57 8.23
N ASP A 111 -10.27 9.43 8.85
CA ASP A 111 -9.86 10.19 10.03
C ASP A 111 -9.44 9.29 11.20
N PHE A 112 -9.95 8.06 11.26
CA PHE A 112 -9.51 7.04 12.22
C PHE A 112 -7.99 6.74 12.15
N LEU A 113 -7.31 7.08 11.04
CA LEU A 113 -5.86 6.91 10.90
C LEU A 113 -5.04 8.04 11.55
N LYS A 114 -5.64 9.19 11.88
CA LYS A 114 -4.95 10.41 12.37
C LYS A 114 -4.03 10.15 13.56
N GLY A 115 -4.47 9.30 14.49
CA GLY A 115 -3.73 8.94 15.71
C GLY A 115 -2.69 7.83 15.53
N HIS A 116 -2.65 7.18 14.36
CA HIS A 116 -1.82 5.99 14.09
C HIS A 116 -0.80 6.19 12.97
N ILE A 117 -0.91 7.27 12.21
CA ILE A 117 0.10 7.66 11.24
C ILE A 117 1.14 8.52 11.95
N HIS A 118 2.23 7.88 12.33
CA HIS A 118 3.43 8.58 12.81
C HIS A 118 4.33 8.94 11.63
N GLU A 119 4.81 10.18 11.63
CA GLU A 119 5.81 10.63 10.67
C GLU A 119 7.10 9.84 10.85
N VAL A 120 7.50 9.13 9.80
CA VAL A 120 8.85 8.59 9.72
C VAL A 120 9.75 9.77 9.35
N ARG A 121 10.54 10.27 10.30
CA ARG A 121 11.61 11.21 9.97
C ARG A 121 12.51 10.56 8.93
N SER A 122 12.70 11.21 7.79
CA SER A 122 13.65 10.74 6.79
C SER A 122 15.02 10.62 7.45
N ARG A 123 15.52 9.39 7.59
CA ARG A 123 16.94 9.18 7.85
C ARG A 123 17.68 9.61 6.58
N THR A 124 18.73 10.40 6.73
CA THR A 124 19.64 10.79 5.65
C THR A 124 19.95 9.59 4.78
N ALA A 125 19.66 9.68 3.48
CA ALA A 125 19.90 8.71 2.42
C ALA A 125 20.17 7.25 2.87
N VAL A 126 19.18 6.59 3.48
CA VAL A 126 19.12 5.13 3.45
C VAL A 126 18.35 4.73 2.21
N SER A 127 18.97 3.87 1.40
CA SER A 127 18.47 3.39 0.12
C SER A 127 17.03 2.88 0.24
N ILE A 128 16.25 3.09 -0.83
CA ILE A 128 14.85 2.66 -1.00
C ILE A 128 14.67 1.13 -0.78
N SER A 129 15.76 0.39 -0.62
CA SER A 129 15.83 -1.02 -0.26
C SER A 129 14.96 -1.41 0.95
N ASP A 130 14.78 -0.57 1.98
CA ASP A 130 13.95 -0.97 3.14
C ASP A 130 12.45 -1.09 2.81
N ILE A 131 11.96 -0.37 1.79
CA ILE A 131 10.58 -0.47 1.30
C ILE A 131 10.44 -1.71 0.40
N TYR A 132 11.48 -2.04 -0.37
CA TYR A 132 11.50 -3.22 -1.24
C TYR A 132 11.79 -4.52 -0.52
N ILE A 133 12.50 -4.52 0.62
CA ILE A 133 12.78 -5.73 1.41
C ILE A 133 11.48 -6.33 1.95
N TYR A 134 10.49 -5.52 2.35
CA TYR A 134 9.20 -6.05 2.81
C TYR A 134 8.37 -6.65 1.65
N ILE A 135 8.49 -6.10 0.44
CA ILE A 135 7.84 -6.61 -0.78
C ILE A 135 8.55 -7.88 -1.30
N TYR A 136 9.87 -7.95 -1.19
CA TYR A 136 10.68 -9.09 -1.66
C TYR A 136 10.62 -10.29 -0.69
N ILE A 137 10.56 -10.04 0.62
CA ILE A 137 10.39 -11.12 1.63
C ILE A 137 8.99 -11.76 1.54
N LEU A 138 7.96 -11.02 1.10
CA LEU A 138 6.63 -11.57 0.82
C LEU A 138 6.56 -12.41 -0.46
N HIS A 139 7.41 -12.13 -1.46
CA HIS A 139 7.40 -12.83 -2.75
C HIS A 139 8.37 -14.02 -2.82
N MET A 140 9.29 -14.18 -1.85
CA MET A 140 10.30 -15.24 -1.86
C MET A 140 10.03 -16.43 -0.92
N HIS A 141 8.99 -16.42 -0.10
CA HIS A 141 8.62 -17.57 0.76
C HIS A 141 7.34 -18.28 0.29
N ASN A 142 7.12 -18.31 -1.02
CA ASN A 142 6.09 -19.14 -1.66
C ASN A 142 6.71 -19.97 -2.79
N ILE A 143 7.86 -20.58 -2.52
CA ILE A 143 8.33 -21.80 -3.19
C ILE A 143 9.00 -22.67 -2.10
N LEU A 144 8.45 -23.89 -1.96
CA LEU A 144 8.65 -24.96 -0.96
C LEU A 144 7.86 -24.84 0.33
#